data_AF-A0A494XTK6-F1
#
_entry.id   AF-A0A494XTK6-F1
#
_cell.length_a   1.000
_cell.length_b   1.000
_cell.length_c   1.000
_cell.angle_alpha   90.00
_cell.angle_beta   90.00
_cell.angle_gamma   90.00
#
_symmetry.space_group_name_H-M   'P 1'
#
loop_
_entity.id
_entity.type
_entity.pdbx_description
1 polymer ?
#
loop_
_entity_poly.entity_id
_entity_poly.type
_entity_poly.pdbx_seq_one_letter_code
_entity_poly.pdbx_strand_id
1 'polypeptide(L)'
;MKLKVGLYIGIAVVVIAGGALLAAKGKDAVSQAESRKQGVLEAEQRTIVYDQSPGTIVKINAAPGDPIKQGEVLFKVKSEEGAEVDVPSPDAGWISRIIVKPGDKLTQGMPVAVVQKSNYYADLYVQEGEIQKLEVNKSVNVHFPYLNRPAQVKGIVASISAAPQFASLRMTRERGQADLSMFLVRISVDSNSDLLPGMTAEVDFDEIAD
;
A
#
# COMPACT_ATOMS: atom_id res chain seq x y z
N MET A 1 -22.09 -20.58 52.77
CA MET A 1 -20.74 -20.27 52.27
C MET A 1 -20.26 -21.23 51.18
N LYS A 2 -20.46 -22.55 51.32
CA LYS A 2 -20.00 -23.59 50.35
C LYS A 2 -20.62 -23.50 48.94
N LEU A 3 -21.87 -23.03 48.81
CA LEU A 3 -22.54 -22.91 47.50
C LEU A 3 -21.90 -21.84 46.59
N LYS A 4 -21.43 -20.72 47.17
CA LYS A 4 -20.77 -19.63 46.42
C LYS A 4 -19.39 -20.07 45.92
N VAL A 5 -18.68 -20.90 46.68
CA VAL A 5 -17.36 -21.43 46.31
C VAL A 5 -17.46 -22.35 45.08
N GLY A 6 -18.47 -23.21 45.01
CA GLY A 6 -18.73 -24.04 43.82
C GLY A 6 -19.02 -23.23 42.56
N LEU A 7 -19.75 -22.12 42.70
CA LEU A 7 -20.04 -21.20 41.59
C LEU A 7 -18.78 -20.51 41.07
N TYR A 8 -17.89 -20.04 41.94
CA TYR A 8 -16.63 -19.41 41.53
C TYR A 8 -15.68 -20.39 40.85
N ILE A 9 -15.60 -21.64 41.33
CA ILE A 9 -14.81 -22.70 40.69
C ILE A 9 -15.37 -23.01 39.29
N GLY A 10 -16.69 -23.07 39.13
CA GLY A 10 -17.34 -23.28 37.83
C GLY A 10 -17.00 -22.16 36.82
N ILE A 11 -17.09 -20.90 37.24
CA ILE A 11 -16.73 -19.74 36.40
C ILE A 11 -15.24 -19.79 36.03
N ALA A 12 -14.35 -20.11 36.98
CA ALA A 12 -12.92 -20.20 36.72
C ALA A 12 -12.60 -21.29 35.67
N VAL A 13 -13.23 -22.47 35.77
CA VAL A 13 -13.06 -23.54 34.78
C VAL A 13 -13.57 -23.13 33.41
N VAL A 14 -14.70 -22.43 33.32
CA VAL A 14 -15.25 -21.92 32.05
C VAL A 14 -14.35 -20.85 31.43
N VAL A 15 -13.77 -19.95 32.23
CA VAL A 15 -12.83 -18.93 31.72
C VAL A 15 -11.53 -19.56 31.24
N ILE A 16 -10.99 -20.54 31.97
CA ILE A 16 -9.76 -21.26 31.58
C ILE A 16 -10.01 -22.10 30.32
N ALA A 17 -11.11 -22.87 30.29
CA ALA A 17 -11.47 -23.68 29.12
C ALA A 17 -11.80 -22.80 27.90
N GLY A 18 -12.50 -21.69 28.11
CA GLY A 18 -12.80 -20.70 27.07
C GLY A 18 -11.53 -20.05 26.52
N GLY A 19 -10.61 -19.62 27.39
CA GLY A 19 -9.31 -19.08 26.98
C GLY A 19 -8.46 -20.09 26.22
N ALA A 20 -8.38 -21.33 26.70
CA ALA A 20 -7.67 -22.42 26.02
C ALA A 20 -8.28 -22.75 24.65
N LEU A 21 -9.60 -22.73 24.53
CA LEU A 21 -10.31 -23.03 23.28
C LEU A 21 -10.20 -21.90 22.26
N LEU A 22 -10.15 -20.63 22.71
CA LEU A 22 -9.88 -19.48 21.85
C LEU A 22 -8.43 -19.50 21.33
N ALA A 23 -7.46 -19.80 22.20
CA ALA A 23 -6.05 -19.95 21.83
C ALA A 23 -5.85 -21.12 20.85
N ALA A 24 -6.48 -22.27 21.09
CA ALA A 24 -6.37 -23.44 20.20
C ALA A 24 -7.00 -23.22 18.82
N LYS A 25 -7.98 -22.28 18.71
CA LYS A 25 -8.59 -21.89 17.43
C LYS A 25 -7.93 -20.67 16.78
N GLY A 26 -6.86 -20.12 17.38
CA GLY A 26 -6.20 -18.90 16.90
C GLY A 26 -7.10 -17.66 16.91
N LYS A 27 -8.20 -17.69 17.67
CA LYS A 27 -9.16 -16.58 17.80
C LYS A 27 -8.86 -15.66 18.99
N ASP A 28 -7.77 -15.90 19.70
CA ASP A 28 -7.29 -14.94 20.69
C ASP A 28 -6.73 -13.68 20.02
N ALA A 29 -6.66 -12.59 20.78
CA ALA A 29 -6.25 -11.29 20.26
C ALA A 29 -4.77 -11.26 19.81
N VAL A 30 -3.93 -12.15 20.34
CA VAL A 30 -2.50 -12.20 20.01
C VAL A 30 -2.31 -12.91 18.67
N SER A 31 -2.92 -14.08 18.47
CA SER A 31 -2.88 -14.79 17.19
C SER A 31 -3.54 -14.00 16.05
N GLN A 32 -4.65 -13.30 16.30
CA GLN A 32 -5.27 -12.44 15.29
C GLN A 32 -4.39 -11.23 14.93
N ALA A 33 -3.69 -10.64 15.90
CA ALA A 33 -2.74 -9.55 15.64
C ALA A 33 -1.46 -10.06 14.93
N GLU A 34 -1.10 -11.33 15.11
CA GLU A 34 0.00 -11.95 14.40
C GLU A 34 -0.35 -12.25 12.93
N SER A 35 -1.55 -12.74 12.64
CA SER A 35 -1.97 -13.04 11.26
C SER A 35 -2.32 -11.77 10.46
N ARG A 36 -3.01 -10.80 11.06
CA ARG A 36 -3.37 -9.55 10.40
C ARG A 36 -2.19 -8.61 10.32
N LYS A 37 -1.64 -8.45 9.12
CA LYS A 37 -0.59 -7.45 8.86
C LYS A 37 -1.24 -6.15 8.46
N GLN A 38 -0.74 -5.06 9.03
CA GLN A 38 -1.25 -3.71 8.77
C GLN A 38 -0.18 -2.89 8.06
N GLY A 39 -0.62 -2.05 7.14
CA GLY A 39 0.20 -1.10 6.40
C GLY A 39 -0.57 0.20 6.17
N VAL A 40 0.13 1.22 5.72
CA VAL A 40 -0.49 2.46 5.28
C VAL A 40 -0.68 2.39 3.77
N LEU A 41 -1.88 2.72 3.32
CA LEU A 41 -2.18 2.82 1.90
C LEU A 41 -1.51 4.08 1.35
N GLU A 42 -0.60 3.93 0.41
CA GLU A 42 0.14 5.01 -0.23
C GLU A 42 -0.22 5.08 -1.71
N ALA A 43 -0.09 6.28 -2.29
CA ALA A 43 -0.21 6.46 -3.72
C ALA A 43 1.16 6.63 -4.36
N GLU A 44 1.42 5.87 -5.41
CA GLU A 44 2.66 6.01 -6.17
C GLU A 44 2.65 7.34 -6.93
N GLN A 45 3.66 8.17 -6.67
CA GLN A 45 3.91 9.38 -7.43
C GLN A 45 5.03 9.15 -8.43
N ARG A 46 4.82 9.59 -9.67
CA ARG A 46 5.83 9.57 -10.73
C ARG A 46 6.11 10.99 -11.18
N THR A 47 7.39 11.33 -11.19
CA THR A 47 7.86 12.58 -11.79
C THR A 47 7.98 12.37 -13.30
N ILE A 48 7.25 13.18 -14.07
CA ILE A 48 7.40 13.26 -15.51
C ILE A 48 8.65 14.08 -15.80
N VAL A 49 9.58 13.46 -16.51
CA VAL A 49 10.84 14.06 -16.94
C VAL A 49 10.77 14.28 -18.45
N TYR A 50 11.17 15.47 -18.89
CA TYR A 50 11.30 15.78 -20.30
C TYR A 50 12.56 15.13 -20.86
N ASP A 51 12.42 14.23 -21.83
CA ASP A 51 13.51 13.41 -22.36
C ASP A 51 13.93 13.78 -23.81
N GLN A 52 13.28 14.79 -24.40
CA GLN A 52 13.47 15.21 -25.79
C GLN A 52 14.49 16.36 -25.93
N SER A 53 14.75 16.80 -27.17
CA SER A 53 15.65 17.92 -27.49
C SER A 53 15.27 19.20 -26.73
N PRO A 54 16.25 20.07 -26.38
CA PRO A 54 15.97 21.34 -25.71
C PRO A 54 14.90 22.17 -26.42
N GLY A 55 14.05 22.81 -25.63
CA GLY A 55 12.89 23.52 -26.16
C GLY A 55 12.25 24.47 -25.15
N THR A 56 11.15 25.10 -25.55
CA THR A 56 10.39 26.03 -24.72
C THR A 56 8.94 25.59 -24.62
N ILE A 57 8.34 25.67 -23.44
CA ILE A 57 6.93 25.30 -23.23
C ILE A 57 6.03 26.30 -23.94
N VAL A 58 5.22 25.81 -24.86
CA VAL A 58 4.23 26.60 -25.60
C VAL A 58 2.91 26.61 -24.86
N LYS A 59 2.46 25.44 -24.41
CA LYS A 59 1.13 25.25 -23.83
C LYS A 59 1.13 24.16 -22.78
N ILE A 60 0.33 24.40 -21.74
CA ILE A 60 -0.01 23.43 -20.71
C ILE A 60 -1.50 23.12 -20.85
N ASN A 61 -1.85 21.85 -21.04
CA ASN A 61 -3.23 21.40 -21.26
C ASN A 61 -3.89 20.87 -19.99
N ALA A 62 -3.20 20.88 -18.86
CA ALA A 62 -3.64 20.21 -17.65
C ALA A 62 -3.35 21.06 -16.41
N ALA A 63 -4.13 20.86 -15.35
CA ALA A 63 -4.00 21.57 -14.08
C ALA A 63 -3.83 20.61 -12.90
N PRO A 64 -3.24 21.04 -11.77
CA PRO A 64 -3.20 20.24 -10.55
C PRO A 64 -4.61 19.82 -10.12
N GLY A 65 -4.80 18.53 -9.86
CA GLY A 65 -6.09 17.91 -9.53
C GLY A 65 -6.83 17.29 -10.72
N ASP A 66 -6.44 17.58 -11.96
CA ASP A 66 -7.09 17.00 -13.14
C ASP A 66 -6.84 15.49 -13.24
N PRO A 67 -7.86 14.69 -13.60
CA PRO A 67 -7.67 13.29 -13.95
C PRO A 67 -7.00 13.17 -15.32
N ILE A 68 -6.07 12.23 -15.45
CA ILE A 68 -5.31 11.99 -16.68
C ILE A 68 -5.34 10.51 -17.05
N LYS A 69 -5.33 10.23 -18.35
CA LYS A 69 -5.17 8.88 -18.88
C LYS A 69 -3.74 8.63 -19.35
N GLN A 70 -3.33 7.38 -19.38
CA GLN A 70 -2.08 6.99 -20.02
C GLN A 70 -2.07 7.45 -21.49
N GLY A 71 -0.98 8.10 -21.90
CA GLY A 71 -0.81 8.63 -23.25
C GLY A 71 -1.46 10.01 -23.49
N GLU A 72 -2.17 10.58 -22.53
CA GLU A 72 -2.82 11.89 -22.68
C GLU A 72 -1.79 13.02 -22.76
N VAL A 73 -1.93 13.94 -23.72
CA VAL A 73 -0.97 15.03 -23.95
C VAL A 73 -1.12 16.13 -22.90
N LEU A 74 -0.13 16.23 -22.01
CA LEU A 74 -0.13 17.19 -20.90
C LEU A 74 0.48 18.54 -21.29
N PHE A 75 1.59 18.51 -22.05
CA PHE A 75 2.36 19.69 -22.41
C PHE A 75 2.70 19.70 -23.90
N LYS A 76 2.77 20.90 -24.48
CA LYS A 76 3.35 21.15 -25.81
C LYS A 76 4.63 21.94 -25.65
N VAL A 77 5.72 21.41 -26.20
CA VAL A 77 7.05 22.01 -26.16
C VAL A 77 7.48 22.29 -27.59
N LYS A 78 8.04 23.47 -27.86
CA LYS A 78 8.65 23.80 -29.14
C LYS A 78 10.16 23.59 -29.03
N SER A 79 10.72 22.66 -29.80
CA SER A 79 12.17 22.46 -29.86
C SER A 79 12.87 23.67 -30.45
N GLU A 80 14.18 23.81 -30.19
CA GLU A 80 15.00 24.85 -30.83
C GLU A 80 15.06 24.69 -32.36
N GLU A 81 14.88 23.47 -32.90
CA GLU A 81 14.73 23.25 -34.35
C GLU A 81 13.36 23.66 -34.90
N GLY A 82 12.45 24.12 -34.04
CA GLY A 82 11.14 24.65 -34.41
C GLY A 82 10.03 23.60 -34.52
N ALA A 83 10.29 22.34 -34.18
CA ALA A 83 9.27 21.29 -34.12
C ALA A 83 8.44 21.40 -32.83
N GLU A 84 7.14 21.13 -32.92
CA GLU A 84 6.29 20.97 -31.73
C GLU A 84 6.29 19.50 -31.30
N VAL A 85 6.60 19.28 -30.02
CA VAL A 85 6.70 17.99 -29.38
C VAL A 85 5.67 17.91 -28.26
N ASP A 86 4.86 16.85 -28.29
CA ASP A 86 3.87 16.56 -27.27
C ASP A 86 4.50 15.72 -26.15
N VAL A 87 4.24 16.11 -24.89
CA VAL A 87 4.66 15.36 -23.71
C VAL A 87 3.45 14.63 -23.13
N PRO A 88 3.31 13.30 -23.36
CA PRO A 88 2.19 12.52 -22.86
C PRO A 88 2.37 12.10 -21.39
N SER A 89 1.27 11.77 -20.73
CA SER A 89 1.30 11.14 -19.42
C SER A 89 1.77 9.68 -19.51
N PRO A 90 2.73 9.23 -18.66
CA PRO A 90 3.20 7.84 -18.67
C PRO A 90 2.18 6.86 -18.09
N ASP A 91 1.31 7.31 -17.20
CA ASP A 91 0.33 6.49 -16.46
C ASP A 91 -1.01 7.23 -16.34
N ALA A 92 -2.06 6.48 -16.00
CA ALA A 92 -3.35 7.07 -15.60
C ALA A 92 -3.34 7.48 -14.13
N GLY A 93 -4.09 8.52 -13.78
CA GLY A 93 -4.21 9.00 -12.41
C GLY A 93 -4.58 10.48 -12.32
N TRP A 94 -3.87 11.24 -11.49
CA TRP A 94 -4.13 12.66 -11.25
C TRP A 94 -2.85 13.49 -11.26
N ILE A 95 -2.96 14.77 -11.61
CA ILE A 95 -1.82 15.69 -11.54
C ILE A 95 -1.65 16.19 -10.11
N SER A 96 -0.56 15.79 -9.45
CA SER A 96 -0.22 16.28 -8.12
C SER A 96 0.30 17.71 -8.18
N ARG A 97 1.23 17.98 -9.11
CA ARG A 97 1.86 19.30 -9.24
C ARG A 97 2.46 19.49 -10.63
N ILE A 98 2.34 20.71 -11.15
CA ILE A 98 3.07 21.15 -12.34
C ILE A 98 4.24 22.02 -11.89
N ILE A 99 5.45 21.70 -12.36
CA ILE A 99 6.70 22.36 -11.91
C ILE A 99 7.03 23.55 -12.82
N VAL A 100 6.53 23.53 -14.04
CA VAL A 100 6.92 24.42 -15.13
C VAL A 100 5.78 25.35 -15.55
N LYS A 101 6.11 26.41 -16.27
CA LYS A 101 5.18 27.43 -16.78
C LYS A 101 5.35 27.63 -18.29
N PRO A 102 4.31 28.14 -18.98
CA PRO A 102 4.47 28.55 -20.38
C PRO A 102 5.62 29.55 -20.53
N GLY A 103 6.50 29.33 -21.50
CA GLY A 103 7.71 30.13 -21.71
C GLY A 103 8.97 29.61 -21.01
N ASP A 104 8.88 28.62 -20.13
CA ASP A 104 10.07 28.01 -19.52
C ASP A 104 10.87 27.22 -20.56
N LYS A 105 12.20 27.31 -20.47
CA LYS A 105 13.13 26.52 -21.27
C LYS A 105 13.36 25.17 -20.59
N LEU A 106 13.27 24.09 -21.38
CA LEU A 106 13.47 22.72 -20.96
C LEU A 106 14.71 22.14 -21.62
N THR A 107 15.43 21.32 -20.87
CA THR A 107 16.50 20.45 -21.37
C THR A 107 16.18 19.01 -21.00
N GLN A 108 16.83 18.06 -21.67
CA GLN A 108 16.71 16.64 -21.36
C GLN A 108 17.02 16.39 -19.87
N GLY A 109 16.18 15.60 -19.21
CA GLY A 109 16.30 15.27 -17.79
C GLY A 109 15.59 16.23 -16.84
N MET A 110 14.97 17.31 -17.34
CA MET A 110 14.25 18.25 -16.47
C MET A 110 12.87 17.71 -16.04
N PRO A 111 12.52 17.79 -14.74
CA PRO A 111 11.21 17.41 -14.26
C PRO A 111 10.17 18.48 -14.64
N VAL A 112 9.08 18.07 -15.29
CA VAL A 112 8.01 18.98 -15.76
C VAL A 112 6.77 18.93 -14.89
N ALA A 113 6.41 17.75 -14.37
CA ALA A 113 5.26 17.56 -13.53
C ALA A 113 5.43 16.34 -12.62
N VAL A 114 4.61 16.28 -11.58
CA VAL A 114 4.45 15.11 -10.72
C VAL A 114 3.01 14.64 -10.86
N VAL A 115 2.85 13.38 -11.21
CA VAL A 115 1.55 12.71 -11.34
C VAL A 115 1.42 11.62 -10.29
N GLN A 116 0.24 11.49 -9.72
CA GLN A 116 -0.13 10.41 -8.83
C GLN A 116 -0.84 9.33 -9.64
N LYS A 117 -0.41 8.08 -9.54
CA LYS A 117 -1.04 6.96 -10.25
C LYS A 117 -2.40 6.62 -9.65
N SER A 118 -3.25 6.01 -10.48
CA SER A 118 -4.55 5.47 -10.07
C SER A 118 -4.45 4.22 -9.20
N ASN A 119 -3.26 3.69 -8.94
CA ASN A 119 -3.09 2.48 -8.14
C ASN A 119 -2.42 2.86 -6.83
N TYR A 120 -3.02 2.39 -5.75
CA TYR A 120 -2.47 2.51 -4.41
C TYR A 120 -1.71 1.25 -4.05
N TYR A 121 -0.81 1.36 -3.09
CA TYR A 121 -0.12 0.21 -2.54
C TYR A 121 -0.03 0.30 -1.03
N ALA A 122 0.05 -0.84 -0.36
CA ALA A 122 0.37 -0.92 1.05
C ALA A 122 1.60 -1.81 1.21
N ASP A 123 2.60 -1.31 1.91
CA ASP A 123 3.78 -2.07 2.25
C ASP A 123 3.56 -2.74 3.62
N LEU A 124 3.65 -4.07 3.64
CA LEU A 124 3.40 -4.91 4.80
C LEU A 124 4.68 -5.64 5.19
N TYR A 125 4.97 -5.68 6.49
CA TYR A 125 6.06 -6.49 7.01
C TYR A 125 5.55 -7.90 7.33
N VAL A 126 6.09 -8.89 6.61
CA VAL A 126 5.70 -10.29 6.72
C VAL A 126 6.89 -11.12 7.19
N GLN A 127 6.67 -12.04 8.12
CA GLN A 127 7.71 -12.92 8.65
C GLN A 127 8.09 -13.98 7.61
N GLU A 128 9.35 -14.43 7.61
CA GLU A 128 9.87 -15.45 6.69
C GLU A 128 8.97 -16.70 6.55
N GLY A 129 8.44 -17.21 7.68
CA GLY A 129 7.58 -18.40 7.68
C GLY A 129 6.26 -18.22 6.92
N GLU A 130 5.75 -16.99 6.86
CA GLU A 130 4.48 -16.65 6.20
C GLU A 130 4.67 -16.31 4.72
N ILE A 131 5.87 -15.93 4.30
CA ILE A 131 6.18 -15.58 2.90
C ILE A 131 5.94 -16.75 1.96
N GLN A 132 6.17 -17.99 2.42
CA GLN A 132 5.96 -19.19 1.60
C GLN A 132 4.50 -19.34 1.14
N LYS A 133 3.55 -18.71 1.83
CA LYS A 133 2.13 -18.71 1.46
C LYS A 133 1.81 -17.68 0.36
N LEU A 134 2.72 -16.75 0.09
CA LEU A 134 2.55 -15.61 -0.80
C LEU A 134 3.31 -15.80 -2.10
N GLU A 135 2.65 -15.46 -3.18
CA GLU A 135 3.24 -15.45 -4.52
C GLU A 135 2.93 -14.11 -5.18
N VAL A 136 3.88 -13.61 -5.97
CA VAL A 136 3.66 -12.40 -6.75
C VAL A 136 2.52 -12.63 -7.74
N ASN A 137 1.65 -11.64 -7.89
CA ASN A 137 0.37 -11.67 -8.62
C ASN A 137 -0.76 -12.46 -7.96
N LYS A 138 -0.57 -13.00 -6.75
CA LYS A 138 -1.65 -13.64 -6.00
C LYS A 138 -2.63 -12.60 -5.46
N SER A 139 -3.92 -12.93 -5.46
CA SER A 139 -4.96 -12.09 -4.90
C SER A 139 -5.00 -12.19 -3.37
N VAL A 140 -5.19 -11.07 -2.69
CA VAL A 140 -5.36 -11.00 -1.24
C VAL A 140 -6.55 -10.10 -0.88
N ASN A 141 -7.21 -10.38 0.23
CA ASN A 141 -8.30 -9.56 0.72
C ASN A 141 -7.74 -8.44 1.61
N VAL A 142 -7.97 -7.19 1.20
CA VAL A 142 -7.57 -6.00 1.96
C VAL A 142 -8.77 -5.46 2.72
N HIS A 143 -8.65 -5.39 4.03
CA HIS A 143 -9.64 -4.84 4.93
C HIS A 143 -9.26 -3.42 5.37
N PHE A 144 -10.21 -2.50 5.29
CA PHE A 144 -10.06 -1.12 5.76
C PHE A 144 -10.96 -0.90 6.98
N PRO A 145 -10.42 -0.87 8.21
CA PRO A 145 -11.22 -0.95 9.45
C PRO A 145 -12.12 0.27 9.68
N TYR A 146 -11.78 1.40 9.07
CA TYR A 146 -12.53 2.65 9.21
C TYR A 146 -13.52 2.88 8.05
N LEU A 147 -13.67 1.92 7.15
CA LEU A 147 -14.65 2.00 6.09
C LEU A 147 -15.99 1.41 6.56
N ASN A 148 -17.07 2.19 6.46
CA ASN A 148 -18.41 1.80 6.92
C ASN A 148 -19.01 0.58 6.17
N ARG A 149 -18.35 0.12 5.11
CA ARG A 149 -18.64 -1.14 4.45
C ARG A 149 -17.43 -2.06 4.67
N PRO A 150 -17.62 -3.30 5.17
CA PRO A 150 -16.55 -4.28 5.28
C PRO A 150 -16.15 -4.83 3.90
N ALA A 151 -16.26 -4.02 2.85
CA ALA A 151 -15.92 -4.40 1.48
C ALA A 151 -14.44 -4.76 1.48
N GLN A 152 -14.16 -6.06 1.56
CA GLN A 152 -12.86 -6.61 1.28
C GLN A 152 -12.52 -6.12 -0.12
N VAL A 153 -11.52 -5.25 -0.21
CA VAL A 153 -11.04 -4.76 -1.50
C VAL A 153 -10.04 -5.80 -1.97
N LYS A 154 -10.22 -6.27 -3.19
CA LYS A 154 -9.29 -7.21 -3.81
C LYS A 154 -7.96 -6.49 -4.05
N GLY A 155 -6.91 -6.92 -3.37
CA GLY A 155 -5.53 -6.51 -3.60
C GLY A 155 -4.75 -7.59 -4.32
N ILE A 156 -3.60 -7.23 -4.88
CA ILE A 156 -2.67 -8.16 -5.54
C ILE A 156 -1.30 -8.01 -4.90
N VAL A 157 -0.62 -9.11 -4.62
CA VAL A 157 0.79 -9.10 -4.20
C VAL A 157 1.65 -8.60 -5.37
N ALA A 158 2.08 -7.34 -5.32
CA ALA A 158 2.82 -6.69 -6.40
C ALA A 158 4.31 -7.01 -6.33
N SER A 159 4.89 -7.09 -5.13
CA SER A 159 6.26 -7.53 -4.94
C SER A 159 6.50 -8.06 -3.54
N ILE A 160 7.54 -8.91 -3.42
CA ILE A 160 8.07 -9.42 -2.17
C ILE A 160 9.56 -9.07 -2.18
N SER A 161 10.08 -8.47 -1.10
CA SER A 161 11.49 -8.10 -1.04
C SER A 161 12.38 -9.34 -1.14
N ALA A 162 13.48 -9.26 -1.90
CA ALA A 162 14.42 -10.37 -2.03
C ALA A 162 15.28 -10.58 -0.77
N ALA A 163 15.41 -9.53 0.05
CA ALA A 163 16.16 -9.56 1.29
C ALA A 163 15.24 -9.15 2.46
N PRO A 164 15.49 -9.68 3.67
CA PRO A 164 14.81 -9.21 4.86
C PRO A 164 15.20 -7.77 5.12
N GLN A 165 14.21 -6.94 5.45
CA GLN A 165 14.46 -5.65 6.04
C GLN A 165 14.74 -5.87 7.52
N PHE A 166 15.92 -5.47 7.98
CA PHE A 166 16.23 -5.37 9.40
C PHE A 166 15.41 -4.23 10.01
N ALA A 167 14.10 -4.43 10.17
CA ALA A 167 13.33 -3.60 11.07
C ALA A 167 13.87 -3.90 12.47
N SER A 168 14.57 -2.92 13.06
CA SER A 168 15.07 -2.97 14.44
C SER A 168 13.93 -2.88 15.46
N LEU A 169 12.80 -3.52 15.19
CA LEU A 169 11.73 -3.73 16.15
C LEU A 169 12.19 -4.83 17.10
N ARG A 170 13.17 -4.49 17.94
CA ARG A 170 13.26 -5.11 19.25
C ARG A 170 11.96 -4.76 19.97
N MET A 171 10.94 -5.59 19.81
CA MET A 171 9.93 -5.67 20.85
C MET A 171 10.69 -6.11 22.09
N THR A 172 10.78 -5.24 23.10
CA THR A 172 11.40 -5.50 24.41
C THR A 172 10.63 -6.55 25.23
N ARG A 173 9.92 -7.44 24.55
CA ARG A 173 9.15 -8.54 25.12
C ARG A 173 9.45 -9.76 24.26
N GLU A 174 10.53 -10.44 24.58
CA GLU A 174 10.46 -11.78 25.17
C GLU A 174 11.86 -12.42 25.19
N ARG A 175 12.12 -13.13 26.28
CA ARG A 175 13.38 -13.82 26.52
C ARG A 175 13.51 -14.95 25.50
N GLY A 176 14.36 -14.78 24.49
CA GLY A 176 14.88 -15.89 23.68
C GLY A 176 14.07 -16.29 22.44
N GLN A 177 13.18 -15.44 21.94
CA GLN A 177 12.60 -15.62 20.60
C GLN A 177 13.64 -15.20 19.55
N ALA A 178 13.88 -16.06 18.55
CA ALA A 178 14.86 -15.82 17.50
C ALA A 178 14.63 -14.47 16.79
N ASP A 179 15.70 -13.85 16.27
CA ASP A 179 15.56 -12.66 15.41
C ASP A 179 14.72 -13.05 14.18
N LEU A 180 13.43 -12.70 14.21
CA LEU A 180 12.52 -12.98 13.11
C LEU A 180 12.85 -12.03 11.95
N SER A 181 13.27 -12.61 10.83
CA SER A 181 13.51 -11.87 9.60
C SER A 181 12.17 -11.42 9.01
N MET A 182 12.02 -10.11 8.83
CA MET A 182 10.83 -9.50 8.24
C MET A 182 11.13 -9.09 6.81
N PHE A 183 10.21 -9.38 5.89
CA PHE A 183 10.31 -9.02 4.49
C PHE A 183 9.19 -8.04 4.15
N LEU A 184 9.49 -7.15 3.21
CA LEU A 184 8.52 -6.18 2.73
C LEU A 184 7.69 -6.81 1.62
N VAL A 185 6.39 -6.90 1.83
CA VAL A 185 5.43 -7.33 0.83
C VAL A 185 4.61 -6.13 0.42
N ARG A 186 4.67 -5.77 -0.86
CA ARG A 186 3.88 -4.69 -1.44
C ARG A 186 2.58 -5.26 -1.99
N ILE A 187 1.45 -4.79 -1.46
CA ILE A 187 0.13 -5.12 -1.97
C ILE A 187 -0.38 -3.95 -2.80
N SER A 188 -0.66 -4.19 -4.08
CA SER A 188 -1.31 -3.20 -4.96
C SER A 188 -2.83 -3.30 -4.81
N VAL A 189 -3.48 -2.13 -4.73
CA VAL A 189 -4.92 -1.97 -4.63
C VAL A 189 -5.36 -0.93 -5.64
N ASP A 190 -6.36 -1.25 -6.45
CA ASP A 190 -6.91 -0.30 -7.41
C ASP A 190 -7.62 0.85 -6.67
N SER A 191 -7.44 2.09 -7.14
CA SER A 191 -8.15 3.23 -6.54
C SER A 191 -9.66 3.09 -6.68
N ASN A 192 -10.36 3.59 -5.67
CA ASN A 192 -11.82 3.65 -5.59
C ASN A 192 -12.20 4.96 -4.87
N SER A 193 -13.41 5.48 -5.09
CA SER A 193 -13.88 6.73 -4.45
C SER A 193 -13.89 6.67 -2.93
N ASP A 194 -13.96 5.47 -2.37
CA ASP A 194 -13.99 5.22 -0.94
C ASP A 194 -12.59 5.10 -0.31
N LEU A 195 -11.53 4.99 -1.14
CA LEU A 195 -10.16 4.81 -0.69
C LEU A 195 -9.38 6.10 -0.82
N LEU A 196 -8.69 6.48 0.26
CA LEU A 196 -7.78 7.61 0.27
C LEU A 196 -6.38 7.16 0.71
N PRO A 197 -5.31 7.71 0.11
CA PRO A 197 -3.97 7.53 0.64
C PRO A 197 -3.90 8.01 2.10
N GLY A 198 -3.17 7.26 2.92
CA GLY A 198 -3.06 7.45 4.37
C GLY A 198 -3.98 6.54 5.20
N MET A 199 -4.93 5.83 4.57
CA MET A 199 -5.77 4.85 5.28
C MET A 199 -4.97 3.62 5.74
N THR A 200 -5.37 3.04 6.87
CA THR A 200 -4.83 1.75 7.32
C THR A 200 -5.41 0.62 6.46
N ALA A 201 -4.54 -0.14 5.82
CA ALA A 201 -4.86 -1.36 5.11
C ALA A 201 -4.44 -2.56 5.96
N GLU A 202 -5.39 -3.46 6.26
CA GLU A 202 -5.10 -4.74 6.91
C GLU A 202 -5.21 -5.85 5.88
N VAL A 203 -4.28 -6.80 5.91
CA VAL A 203 -4.35 -8.02 5.10
C VAL A 203 -4.26 -9.21 6.03
N ASP A 204 -5.22 -10.11 5.86
CA ASP A 204 -5.24 -11.42 6.52
C ASP A 204 -4.66 -12.45 5.54
N PHE A 205 -3.51 -13.00 5.88
CA PHE A 205 -2.79 -13.95 5.01
C PHE A 205 -3.21 -15.40 5.24
N ASP A 206 -4.12 -15.67 6.19
CA ASP A 206 -4.73 -16.99 6.33
C ASP A 206 -6.03 -17.11 5.51
N GLU A 207 -6.63 -15.98 5.12
CA GLU A 207 -7.78 -15.88 4.20
C GLU A 207 -7.35 -15.48 2.78
N ILE A 208 -6.35 -16.16 2.21
CA ILE A 208 -5.93 -15.87 0.83
C ILE A 208 -7.05 -16.27 -0.12
N ALA A 209 -7.45 -15.35 -1.01
CA ALA A 209 -8.45 -15.63 -2.02
C ALA A 209 -7.90 -16.65 -3.04
N ASP A 210 -8.66 -17.73 -3.27
CA ASP A 210 -8.41 -18.70 -4.36
C ASP A 210 -8.45 -18.05 -5.75
#